data_AF-A0A077KLE7-F1
#
_entry.id   AF-A0A077KLE7-F1
#
_cell.length_a   1.000
_cell.length_b   1.000
_cell.length_c   1.000
_cell.angle_alpha   90.00
_cell.angle_beta   90.00
_cell.angle_gamma   90.00
#
_symmetry.space_group_name_H-M   'P 1'
#
loop_
_entity.id
_entity.type
_entity.pdbx_description
1 polymer ?
#
loop_
_entity_poly.entity_id
_entity_poly.type
_entity_poly.pdbx_seq_one_letter_code
_entity_poly.pdbx_strand_id
1 'polypeptide(L)'
;MKNKVLEEFDSIILDSSQIKYLDDSIEDGPFLLNQFHIRAFINGLEKEYLFYDVLEVTQNTHPKNKSTTNQLAVVENNDWIYSYRQIRRRGYLIPIKDFSVFKHYIFNIEEYEFNILAEGYRIIDKFFEIFRKYENMKKIIL
;
A
#
# COMPACT_ATOMS: atom_id res chain seq x y z
N MET A 1 9.23 1.42 -20.22
CA MET A 1 8.27 0.59 -19.47
C MET A 1 6.86 1.01 -19.86
N LYS A 2 5.95 0.07 -20.09
CA LYS A 2 4.52 0.37 -20.18
C LYS A 2 3.88 0.00 -18.85
N ASN A 3 3.12 0.93 -18.29
CA ASN A 3 2.31 0.67 -17.11
C ASN A 3 0.92 0.27 -17.62
N LYS A 4 0.36 -0.80 -17.07
CA LYS A 4 -1.03 -1.14 -17.27
C LYS A 4 -1.84 -0.44 -16.19
N VAL A 5 -2.65 0.54 -16.60
CA VAL A 5 -3.60 1.20 -15.72
C VAL A 5 -4.64 0.17 -15.29
N LEU A 6 -4.84 0.05 -13.98
CA LEU A 6 -5.88 -0.80 -13.38
C LEU A 6 -7.13 0.02 -13.11
N GLU A 7 -6.95 1.24 -12.58
CA GLU A 7 -8.03 2.16 -12.26
C GLU A 7 -7.59 3.63 -12.43
N GLU A 8 -8.49 4.47 -12.95
CA GLU A 8 -8.34 5.92 -13.11
C GLU A 8 -9.49 6.64 -12.38
N PHE A 9 -9.19 7.79 -11.76
CA PHE A 9 -10.18 8.55 -10.99
C PHE A 9 -10.02 10.06 -11.19
N ASP A 10 -11.12 10.75 -11.49
CA ASP A 10 -11.09 12.18 -11.80
C ASP A 10 -10.84 13.07 -10.57
N SER A 11 -11.39 12.68 -9.42
CA SER A 11 -11.26 13.45 -8.17
C SER A 11 -11.05 12.52 -6.98
N ILE A 12 -9.89 12.64 -6.35
CA ILE A 12 -9.52 11.87 -5.16
C ILE A 12 -8.71 12.76 -4.22
N ILE A 13 -8.94 12.60 -2.92
CA ILE A 13 -8.18 13.28 -1.86
C ILE A 13 -7.54 12.20 -0.99
N LEU A 14 -6.22 12.31 -0.74
CA LEU A 14 -5.54 11.42 0.19
C LEU A 14 -5.95 11.79 1.61
N ASP A 15 -6.56 10.84 2.33
CA ASP A 15 -6.84 11.01 3.76
C ASP A 15 -5.60 10.63 4.58
N SER A 16 -5.08 9.43 4.37
CA SER A 16 -3.93 8.92 5.12
C SER A 16 -3.33 7.64 4.52
N SER A 17 -2.12 7.30 4.93
CA SER A 17 -1.51 6.00 4.63
C SER A 17 -0.81 5.41 5.86
N GLN A 18 -0.76 4.08 5.96
CA GLN A 18 -0.13 3.37 7.07
C GLN A 18 0.42 2.01 6.64
N ILE A 19 1.62 1.67 7.09
CA ILE A 19 2.17 0.31 7.04
C ILE A 19 1.86 -0.40 8.36
N LYS A 20 1.31 -1.62 8.29
CA LYS A 20 1.10 -2.52 9.44
C LYS A 20 1.89 -3.79 9.24
N TYR A 21 2.56 -4.21 10.31
CA TYR A 21 3.23 -5.50 10.40
C TYR A 21 2.37 -6.38 11.30
N LEU A 22 1.75 -7.42 10.76
CA LEU A 22 1.03 -8.41 11.56
C LEU A 22 2.00 -9.54 11.89
N ASP A 23 2.33 -9.66 13.18
CA ASP A 23 3.17 -10.72 13.72
C ASP A 23 2.28 -11.90 14.09
N ASP A 24 2.24 -12.94 13.24
CA ASP A 24 1.56 -14.20 13.51
C ASP A 24 2.41 -15.03 14.49
N SER A 25 2.66 -14.50 15.68
CA SER A 25 3.32 -15.17 16.82
C SER A 25 2.49 -16.30 17.43
N ILE A 26 1.87 -17.12 16.56
CA ILE A 26 1.36 -18.46 16.84
C ILE A 26 2.53 -19.42 16.57
N GLU A 27 2.83 -20.25 17.57
CA GLU A 27 4.09 -20.96 17.84
C GLU A 27 4.67 -21.88 16.73
N ASP A 28 4.11 -21.94 15.51
CA ASP A 28 4.58 -22.84 14.44
C ASP A 28 4.59 -22.24 13.01
N GLY A 29 4.90 -20.95 12.83
CA GLY A 29 5.30 -20.46 11.49
C GLY A 29 5.53 -18.95 11.36
N PRO A 30 6.58 -18.47 10.66
CA PRO A 30 6.82 -17.04 10.50
C PRO A 30 6.08 -16.51 9.27
N PHE A 31 4.81 -16.12 9.43
CA PHE A 31 4.11 -15.28 8.45
C PHE A 31 3.99 -13.87 9.04
N LEU A 32 4.98 -13.02 8.79
CA LEU A 32 4.79 -11.58 8.96
C LEU A 32 3.95 -11.10 7.77
N LEU A 33 2.63 -11.02 7.96
CA LEU A 33 1.72 -10.44 6.98
C LEU A 33 1.89 -8.92 7.02
N ASN A 34 2.60 -8.38 6.03
CA ASN A 34 2.77 -6.94 5.89
C ASN A 34 1.61 -6.36 5.08
N GLN A 35 0.96 -5.35 5.63
CA GLN A 35 -0.13 -4.64 4.97
C GLN A 35 0.23 -3.17 4.79
N PHE A 36 -0.10 -2.62 3.62
CA PHE A 36 -0.04 -1.18 3.39
C PHE A 36 -1.42 -0.67 3.04
N HIS A 37 -1.90 0.27 3.85
CA HIS A 37 -3.23 0.83 3.78
C HIS A 37 -3.12 2.25 3.22
N ILE A 38 -3.88 2.54 2.17
CA ILE A 38 -4.09 3.91 1.67
C ILE A 38 -5.58 4.21 1.77
N ARG A 39 -5.91 5.25 2.53
CA ARG A 39 -7.29 5.76 2.65
C ARG A 39 -7.45 7.00 1.80
N ALA A 40 -8.51 7.04 1.02
CA ALA A 40 -8.79 8.14 0.12
C ALA A 40 -10.29 8.38 -0.04
N PHE A 41 -10.65 9.62 -0.39
CA PHE A 41 -12.02 9.99 -0.72
C PHE A 41 -12.16 10.08 -2.24
N ILE A 42 -12.94 9.18 -2.84
CA ILE A 42 -13.24 9.17 -4.28
C ILE A 42 -14.70 9.54 -4.47
N ASN A 43 -14.95 10.65 -5.18
CA ASN A 43 -16.32 11.15 -5.44
C ASN A 43 -17.17 11.28 -4.16
N GLY A 44 -16.56 11.72 -3.06
CA GLY A 44 -17.22 11.88 -1.77
C GLY A 44 -17.43 10.59 -0.97
N LEU A 45 -16.96 9.44 -1.46
CA LEU A 45 -17.00 8.16 -0.75
C LEU A 45 -15.61 7.78 -0.25
N GLU A 46 -15.52 7.38 1.02
CA GLU A 46 -14.29 6.84 1.60
C GLU A 46 -14.01 5.44 1.03
N LYS A 47 -12.76 5.23 0.59
CA LYS A 47 -12.24 3.96 0.10
C LYS A 47 -10.90 3.66 0.75
N GLU A 48 -10.68 2.38 1.04
CA GLU A 48 -9.40 1.86 1.52
C GLU A 48 -8.80 0.91 0.47
N TYR A 49 -7.60 1.23 0.02
CA TYR A 49 -6.76 0.34 -0.79
C TYR A 49 -5.81 -0.39 0.15
N LEU A 50 -6.08 -1.68 0.34
CA LEU A 50 -5.30 -2.56 1.19
C LEU A 50 -4.39 -3.41 0.32
N PHE A 51 -3.08 -3.12 0.34
CA PHE A 51 -2.05 -3.95 -0.24
C PHE A 51 -1.61 -4.98 0.78
N TYR A 52 -1.51 -6.25 0.38
CA TYR A 52 -1.18 -7.36 1.26
C TYR A 52 0.09 -8.09 0.79
N ASP A 53 0.76 -8.74 1.73
CA ASP A 53 2.09 -9.34 1.54
C ASP A 53 3.05 -8.31 0.94
N VAL A 54 3.20 -7.18 1.63
CA VAL A 54 4.03 -6.07 1.16
C VAL A 54 5.51 -6.33 1.48
N LEU A 55 6.36 -6.28 0.45
CA LEU A 55 7.81 -6.47 0.58
C LEU A 55 8.58 -5.17 0.71
N GLU A 56 8.12 -4.13 0.01
CA GLU A 56 8.77 -2.82 -0.06
C GLU A 56 7.74 -1.75 -0.40
N VAL A 57 7.87 -0.58 0.22
CA VAL A 57 7.12 0.63 -0.12
C VAL A 57 8.11 1.78 -0.18
N THR A 58 8.02 2.59 -1.24
CA THR A 58 8.66 3.90 -1.29
C THR A 58 7.62 4.95 -1.66
N GLN A 59 7.76 6.14 -1.08
CA GLN A 59 6.87 7.27 -1.32
C GLN A 59 7.70 8.41 -1.90
N ASN A 60 7.27 8.91 -3.05
CA ASN A 60 7.83 10.08 -3.69
C ASN A 60 6.80 11.22 -3.65
N THR A 61 7.28 12.45 -3.48
CA THR A 61 6.46 13.64 -3.66
C THR A 61 6.78 14.23 -5.04
N HIS A 62 5.77 14.35 -5.89
CA HIS A 62 5.89 15.06 -7.14
C HIS A 62 5.82 16.58 -6.90
N PRO A 63 6.53 17.39 -7.69
CA PRO A 63 6.36 18.83 -7.65
C PRO A 63 4.90 19.19 -8.00
N LYS A 64 4.29 20.15 -7.28
CA LYS A 64 2.90 20.62 -7.45
C LYS A 64 2.46 21.00 -8.87
N ASN A 65 3.40 21.10 -9.82
CA ASN A 65 3.15 21.50 -11.21
C ASN A 65 3.19 20.33 -12.21
N LYS A 66 3.41 19.09 -11.77
CA LYS A 66 3.21 17.93 -12.65
C LYS A 66 1.73 17.56 -12.63
N SER A 67 1.12 17.49 -13.80
CA SER A 67 -0.18 16.82 -13.96
C SER A 67 0.05 15.33 -13.74
N THR A 68 -0.17 14.89 -12.49
CA THR A 68 -0.26 13.48 -12.14
C THR A 68 -1.72 13.08 -12.28
N THR A 69 -2.00 12.15 -13.19
CA THR A 69 -3.32 11.51 -13.22
C THR A 69 -3.44 10.65 -11.98
N ASN A 70 -4.48 10.89 -11.19
CA ASN A 70 -4.80 10.05 -10.06
C ASN A 70 -5.21 8.66 -10.56
N GLN A 71 -4.38 7.66 -10.28
CA GLN A 71 -4.53 6.34 -10.87
C GLN A 71 -3.81 5.27 -10.05
N LEU A 72 -4.31 4.05 -10.16
CA LEU A 72 -3.61 2.84 -9.74
C LEU A 72 -3.17 2.07 -11.00
N ALA A 73 -1.87 1.81 -11.10
CA ALA A 73 -1.29 1.08 -12.23
C ALA A 73 -0.38 -0.04 -11.75
N VAL A 74 -0.19 -1.05 -12.61
CA VAL A 74 0.80 -2.11 -12.44
C VAL A 74 1.90 -1.98 -13.49
N VAL A 75 3.14 -2.16 -13.07
CA VAL A 75 4.29 -2.19 -13.99
C VAL A 75 4.42 -3.58 -14.61
N GLU A 76 4.31 -3.67 -15.94
CA GLU A 76 4.32 -4.95 -16.66
C GLU A 76 5.71 -5.58 -16.81
N ASN A 77 6.78 -4.79 -16.74
CA ASN A 77 8.16 -5.28 -16.91
C ASN A 77 8.98 -4.95 -15.66
N ASN A 78 9.34 -5.96 -14.87
CA ASN A 78 9.59 -5.80 -13.44
C ASN A 78 11.05 -6.12 -13.04
N ASP A 79 11.97 -5.21 -13.36
CA ASP A 79 13.36 -5.24 -12.85
C ASP A 79 13.44 -5.01 -11.33
N TRP A 80 12.35 -4.56 -10.71
CA TRP A 80 12.33 -4.23 -9.28
C TRP A 80 12.34 -5.50 -8.40
N ILE A 81 11.60 -6.55 -8.78
CA ILE A 81 11.67 -7.86 -8.11
C ILE A 81 13.10 -8.40 -8.15
N TYR A 82 13.77 -8.26 -9.29
CA TYR A 82 15.16 -8.68 -9.44
C TYR A 82 16.09 -7.88 -8.52
N SER A 83 15.93 -6.56 -8.47
CA SER A 83 16.69 -5.67 -7.59
C SER A 83 16.49 -6.01 -6.11
N TYR A 84 15.25 -6.24 -5.70
CA TYR A 84 14.92 -6.65 -4.33
C TYR A 84 15.57 -8.00 -3.97
N ARG A 85 15.54 -8.98 -4.88
CA ARG A 85 16.22 -10.29 -4.69
C ARG A 85 17.73 -10.14 -4.47
N GLN A 86 18.39 -9.22 -5.17
CA GLN A 86 19.83 -8.98 -5.02
C GLN A 86 20.18 -8.32 -3.68
N ILE A 87 19.37 -7.37 -3.22
CA ILE A 87 19.49 -6.76 -1.89
C ILE A 87 19.31 -7.83 -0.80
N ARG A 88 18.30 -8.70 -0.97
CA ARG A 88 18.02 -9.82 -0.06
C ARG A 88 19.17 -10.79 0.12
N ARG A 89 19.91 -11.12 -0.94
CA ARG A 89 21.06 -12.03 -0.86
C ARG A 89 22.17 -11.54 0.09
N ARG A 90 22.13 -10.28 0.51
CA ARG A 90 23.10 -9.66 1.44
C ARG A 90 22.65 -9.66 2.91
N GLY A 91 21.48 -10.20 3.26
CA GLY A 91 20.97 -10.22 4.64
C GLY A 91 19.91 -11.29 4.95
N TYR A 92 19.64 -11.52 6.24
CA TYR A 92 18.64 -12.49 6.73
C TYR A 92 17.22 -11.94 6.56
N LEU A 93 16.52 -12.32 5.49
CA LEU A 93 15.11 -11.95 5.27
C LEU A 93 14.26 -13.20 4.96
N ILE A 94 13.03 -13.20 5.48
CA ILE A 94 11.98 -14.26 5.46
C ILE A 94 11.98 -15.06 4.15
N PRO A 95 12.16 -16.39 4.10
CA PRO A 95 12.18 -17.11 2.82
C PRO A 95 10.88 -16.92 2.00
N ILE A 96 10.96 -16.21 0.87
CA ILE A 96 9.85 -16.04 -0.08
C ILE A 96 9.89 -17.22 -1.03
N LYS A 97 8.83 -18.05 -1.01
CA LYS A 97 8.74 -19.29 -1.80
C LYS A 97 8.58 -19.03 -3.29
N ASP A 98 7.81 -18.02 -3.66
CA ASP A 98 7.59 -17.63 -5.04
C ASP A 98 7.50 -16.10 -5.17
N PHE A 99 8.34 -15.51 -6.01
CA PHE A 99 8.25 -14.07 -6.29
C PHE A 99 7.36 -13.75 -7.50
N SER A 100 6.92 -14.77 -8.26
CA SER A 100 6.12 -14.57 -9.47
C SER A 100 4.75 -13.95 -9.18
N VAL A 101 4.26 -14.13 -7.96
CA VAL A 101 3.01 -13.57 -7.47
C VAL A 101 3.10 -12.08 -7.14
N PHE A 102 4.31 -11.55 -6.91
CA PHE A 102 4.51 -10.16 -6.54
C PHE A 102 4.50 -9.26 -7.77
N LYS A 103 3.92 -8.08 -7.60
CA LYS A 103 3.82 -7.07 -8.64
C LYS A 103 4.22 -5.71 -8.09
N HIS A 104 4.73 -4.86 -8.98
CA HIS A 104 4.98 -3.45 -8.69
C HIS A 104 3.73 -2.66 -9.01
N TYR A 105 3.10 -2.12 -7.96
CA TYR A 105 2.01 -1.17 -8.06
C TYR A 105 2.52 0.25 -7.93
N ILE A 106 2.04 1.14 -8.81
CA ILE A 106 2.23 2.58 -8.71
C ILE A 106 0.86 3.18 -8.43
N PHE A 107 0.71 3.77 -7.25
CA PHE A 107 -0.50 4.49 -6.88
C PHE A 107 -0.19 5.99 -6.80
N ASN A 108 -0.73 6.74 -7.75
CA ASN A 108 -0.67 8.20 -7.78
C ASN A 108 -1.95 8.79 -7.19
N ILE A 109 -1.78 9.69 -6.23
CA ILE A 109 -2.86 10.43 -5.59
C ILE A 109 -2.35 11.82 -5.23
N GLU A 110 -2.95 12.85 -5.82
CA GLU A 110 -2.51 14.24 -5.72
C GLU A 110 -1.01 14.37 -6.07
N GLU A 111 -0.22 14.91 -5.15
CA GLU A 111 1.23 15.12 -5.27
C GLU A 111 2.05 13.92 -4.79
N TYR A 112 1.43 12.78 -4.47
CA TYR A 112 2.10 11.60 -3.96
C TYR A 112 2.10 10.45 -4.96
N GLU A 113 3.24 9.76 -5.03
CA GLU A 113 3.39 8.50 -5.75
C GLU A 113 3.90 7.44 -4.77
N PHE A 114 3.07 6.43 -4.56
CA PHE A 114 3.43 5.25 -3.79
C PHE A 114 3.87 4.15 -4.76
N ASN A 115 5.13 3.74 -4.62
CA ASN A 115 5.67 2.57 -5.29
C ASN A 115 5.63 1.41 -4.30
N ILE A 116 4.87 0.38 -4.64
CA ILE A 116 4.53 -0.70 -3.71
C ILE A 116 4.86 -2.03 -4.37
N LEU A 117 5.70 -2.83 -3.73
CA LEU A 117 5.96 -4.22 -4.11
C LEU A 117 5.14 -5.14 -3.22
N ALA A 118 4.08 -5.73 -3.76
CA ALA A 118 3.11 -6.53 -3.02
C ALA A 118 2.60 -7.71 -3.85
N GLU A 119 2.02 -8.72 -3.20
CA GLU A 119 1.33 -9.80 -3.91
C GLU A 119 0.06 -9.27 -4.60
N GLY A 120 -0.72 -8.47 -3.88
CA GLY A 120 -1.98 -7.94 -4.39
C GLY A 120 -2.52 -6.77 -3.60
N TYR A 121 -3.70 -6.31 -4.02
CA TYR A 121 -4.46 -5.31 -3.30
C TYR A 121 -5.96 -5.64 -3.33
N ARG A 122 -6.71 -5.05 -2.40
CA ARG A 122 -8.17 -5.09 -2.35
C ARG A 122 -8.70 -3.69 -2.06
N ILE A 123 -9.89 -3.39 -2.57
CA ILE A 123 -10.62 -2.16 -2.27
C ILE A 123 -11.71 -2.49 -1.27
N ILE A 124 -11.78 -1.73 -0.19
CA ILE A 124 -12.78 -1.90 0.85
C ILE A 124 -13.66 -0.65 0.89
N ASP A 125 -14.94 -0.84 0.60
CA ASP A 125 -15.97 0.19 0.72
C ASP A 125 -16.47 0.17 2.18
N LYS A 126 -15.97 1.10 3.00
CA LYS A 126 -16.23 1.32 4.45
C LYS A 126 -15.15 0.79 5.41
N PHE A 127 -14.56 1.74 6.11
CA PHE A 127 -13.75 1.48 7.30
C PHE A 127 -14.65 1.32 8.54
N PHE A 128 -14.37 0.34 9.39
CA PHE A 128 -14.86 0.37 10.77
C PHE A 128 -14.01 1.38 11.53
N GLU A 129 -14.55 2.57 11.83
CA GLU A 129 -13.95 3.57 12.74
C GLU A 129 -13.74 2.97 14.15
N ILE A 130 -12.72 2.15 14.34
CA ILE A 130 -12.32 1.72 15.69
C ILE A 130 -11.59 2.87 16.41
N PHE A 131 -10.83 3.70 15.68
CA PHE A 131 -9.94 4.69 16.28
C PHE A 131 -10.54 6.09 16.52
N ARG A 132 -11.57 6.53 15.79
CA ARG A 132 -12.27 7.80 16.12
C ARG A 132 -13.11 7.70 17.40
N LYS A 133 -13.56 6.50 17.77
CA LYS A 133 -14.19 6.25 19.07
C LYS A 133 -13.24 6.48 20.25
N TYR A 134 -11.92 6.39 20.07
CA TYR A 134 -10.95 6.64 21.15
C TYR A 134 -10.70 8.13 21.43
N GLU A 135 -10.89 9.03 20.47
CA GLU A 135 -10.87 10.47 20.76
C GLU A 135 -12.11 10.90 21.56
N ASN A 136 -13.27 10.31 21.28
CA ASN A 136 -14.49 10.58 22.06
C ASN A 136 -14.52 9.88 23.43
N MET A 137 -13.75 8.81 23.65
CA MET A 137 -13.63 8.16 24.97
C MET A 137 -12.67 8.87 25.94
N LYS A 138 -11.84 9.81 25.48
CA LYS A 138 -10.97 10.61 26.38
C LYS A 138 -11.70 11.73 27.15
N LYS A 139 -13.02 11.85 27.02
CA LYS A 139 -13.84 12.85 27.76
C LYS A 139 -14.56 12.33 29.00
N ILE A 140 -14.23 11.14 29.51
CA ILE A 140 -14.75 10.69 30.82
C ILE A 140 -13.58 10.20 31.68
N ILE A 141 -12.86 11.14 32.27
CA ILE A 141 -12.34 11.04 33.64
C ILE A 141 -12.51 12.44 34.26
N LEU A 142 -13.08 12.43 35.47
CA LEU A 142 -13.61 13.52 36.29
C LEU A 142 -12.75 14.79 36.38
#